data_AF-A0A369IBG4-F1
#
_entry.id   AF-A0A369IBG4-F1
#
_cell.length_a   1.000
_cell.length_b   1.000
_cell.length_c   1.000
_cell.angle_alpha   90.00
_cell.angle_beta   90.00
_cell.angle_gamma   90.00
#
_symmetry.space_group_name_H-M   'P 1'
#
loop_
_entity.id
_entity.type
_entity.pdbx_description
1 polymer ?
#
loop_
_entity_poly.entity_id
_entity_poly.type
_entity_poly.pdbx_seq_one_letter_code
_entity_poly.pdbx_strand_id
1 'polypeptide(L)'
;MTDTPDFIVRKQFEIIQSKTVKERFEIFDGMMSFVRQMTIKRIKKRLGEDISDAQLKYELIKEYYGAELPEEQMAEIKMRLVK
;
A
#
# COMPACT_ATOMS: atom_id res chain seq x y z
N MET A 1 13.11 5.86 10.67
CA MET A 1 11.80 5.41 11.19
C MET A 1 12.09 4.37 12.26
N THR A 2 12.29 4.81 13.50
CA THR A 2 12.60 3.92 14.65
C THR A 2 12.29 4.64 15.96
N ASP A 3 11.19 5.40 16.02
CA ASP A 3 10.83 6.20 17.20
C ASP A 3 9.73 5.58 18.08
N THR A 4 9.26 4.36 17.77
CA THR A 4 8.23 3.70 18.58
C THR A 4 8.90 2.81 19.62
N PRO A 5 8.81 3.13 20.94
CA PRO A 5 9.37 2.28 21.99
C PRO A 5 8.72 0.89 22.03
N ASP A 6 9.51 -0.14 22.34
CA ASP A 6 9.08 -1.55 22.36
C ASP A 6 7.83 -1.81 23.21
N PHE A 7 7.68 -1.12 24.33
CA PHE A 7 6.52 -1.29 25.21
C PHE A 7 5.21 -0.85 24.53
N ILE A 8 5.26 0.16 23.65
CA ILE A 8 4.10 0.61 22.87
C ILE A 8 3.75 -0.44 21.82
N VAL A 9 4.75 -0.98 21.13
CA VAL A 9 4.54 -2.06 20.14
C VAL A 9 3.89 -3.27 20.80
N ARG A 10 4.39 -3.69 21.96
CA ARG A 10 3.81 -4.79 22.74
C ARG A 10 2.36 -4.52 23.13
N LYS A 11 2.05 -3.30 23.60
CA LYS A 11 0.68 -2.91 23.94
C LYS A 11 -0.26 -2.94 22.74
N GLN A 12 0.20 -2.52 21.57
CA GLN A 12 -0.59 -2.61 20.34
C GLN A 12 -0.88 -4.06 19.96
N PHE A 13 0.11 -4.96 20.09
CA PHE A 13 -0.11 -6.38 19.85
C PHE A 13 -1.09 -7.02 20.85
N GLU A 14 -0.99 -6.67 22.14
CA GLU A 14 -1.94 -7.14 23.17
C GLU A 14 -3.38 -6.75 22.81
N ILE A 15 -3.61 -5.50 22.41
CA ILE A 15 -4.93 -4.99 22.00
C ILE A 15 -5.46 -5.71 20.76
N ILE A 16 -4.60 -6.04 19.79
CA ILE A 16 -4.99 -6.76 18.58
C ILE A 16 -5.32 -8.22 18.93
N GLN A 17 -4.54 -8.85 19.81
CA GLN A 17 -4.77 -10.23 20.24
C GLN A 17 -6.05 -10.39 21.06
N SER A 18 -6.44 -9.38 21.84
CA SER A 18 -7.67 -9.42 22.63
C SER A 18 -8.95 -9.32 21.81
N LYS A 19 -8.85 -9.05 20.50
CA LYS A 19 -10.00 -8.93 19.59
C LYS A 19 -10.41 -10.26 18.98
N THR A 20 -11.66 -10.34 18.53
CA THR A 20 -12.14 -11.47 17.74
C THR A 20 -11.45 -11.53 16.39
N VAL A 21 -11.51 -12.70 15.74
CA VAL A 21 -10.99 -12.88 14.37
C VAL A 21 -11.61 -11.85 13.42
N LYS A 22 -12.92 -11.62 13.50
CA LYS A 22 -13.65 -10.65 12.67
C LYS A 22 -13.13 -9.22 12.84
N GLU A 23 -13.00 -8.77 14.08
CA GLU A 23 -12.49 -7.42 14.38
C GLU A 23 -11.04 -7.24 13.93
N ARG A 24 -10.22 -8.29 14.03
CA ARG A 24 -8.86 -8.25 13.48
C ARG A 24 -8.88 -8.05 11.97
N PHE A 25 -9.73 -8.78 11.25
CA PHE A 25 -9.90 -8.58 9.80
C PHE A 25 -10.32 -7.17 9.44
N GLU A 26 -11.30 -6.59 10.16
CA GLU A 26 -11.75 -5.21 9.92
C GLU A 26 -10.63 -4.18 10.15
N ILE A 27 -9.81 -4.38 11.19
CA ILE A 27 -8.64 -3.53 11.44
C ILE A 27 -7.62 -3.65 10.31
N PHE A 28 -7.29 -4.88 9.89
CA PHE A 28 -6.35 -5.10 8.79
C PHE A 28 -6.85 -4.49 7.49
N ASP A 29 -8.12 -4.64 7.15
CA ASP A 29 -8.70 -4.05 5.95
C ASP A 29 -8.66 -2.51 6.00
N GLY A 30 -9.00 -1.93 7.16
CA GLY A 30 -8.85 -0.50 7.40
C GLY A 30 -7.40 0.00 7.24
N MET A 31 -6.44 -0.75 7.77
CA MET A 31 -5.00 -0.44 7.62
C MET A 31 -4.57 -0.51 6.15
N MET A 32 -5.00 -1.52 5.41
CA MET A 32 -4.68 -1.67 3.98
C MET A 32 -5.28 -0.53 3.15
N SER A 33 -6.51 -0.12 3.47
CA SER A 33 -7.14 1.05 2.84
C SER A 33 -6.35 2.33 3.10
N PHE A 34 -5.90 2.55 4.34
CA PHE A 34 -5.08 3.70 4.70
C PHE A 34 -3.73 3.71 3.98
N VAL A 35 -3.02 2.57 3.95
CA VAL A 35 -1.75 2.42 3.21
C VAL A 35 -1.95 2.71 1.73
N ARG A 36 -3.04 2.23 1.14
CA ARG A 36 -3.40 2.52 -0.25
C ARG A 36 -3.60 4.02 -0.48
N GLN A 37 -4.37 4.71 0.37
CA GLN A 37 -4.58 6.15 0.25
C GLN A 37 -3.27 6.95 0.38
N MET A 38 -2.41 6.58 1.32
CA MET A 38 -1.09 7.19 1.48
C MET A 38 -0.22 7.02 0.24
N THR A 39 -0.24 5.82 -0.35
CA THR A 39 0.49 5.52 -1.58
C THR A 39 -0.04 6.32 -2.77
N ILE A 40 -1.38 6.39 -2.94
CA ILE A 40 -2.02 7.23 -3.97
C ILE A 40 -1.60 8.70 -3.83
N LYS A 41 -1.67 9.26 -2.62
CA LYS A 41 -1.24 10.65 -2.37
C LYS A 41 0.23 10.88 -2.73
N ARG A 42 1.10 9.93 -2.41
CA ARG A 42 2.53 10.00 -2.76
C ARG A 42 2.74 9.98 -4.27
N ILE A 43 2.04 9.09 -4.99
CA ILE A 43 2.10 8.99 -6.45
C ILE A 43 1.61 10.30 -7.09
N LYS A 44 0.46 10.82 -6.67
CA LYS A 44 -0.10 12.09 -7.15
C LYS A 44 0.82 13.28 -6.89
N LYS A 45 1.44 13.34 -5.71
CA LYS A 45 2.45 14.36 -5.40
C LYS A 45 3.65 14.30 -6.36
N ARG A 46 4.04 13.12 -6.83
CA ARG A 46 5.18 12.90 -7.75
C ARG A 46 4.82 13.20 -9.21
N LEU A 47 3.62 12.83 -9.65
CA LEU A 47 3.25 12.81 -11.06
C LEU A 47 2.19 13.86 -11.45
N GLY A 48 1.57 14.53 -10.48
CA GLY A 48 0.48 15.47 -10.67
C GLY A 48 -0.86 14.94 -10.15
N GLU A 49 -1.79 15.85 -9.83
CA GLU A 49 -3.13 15.48 -9.36
C GLU A 49 -4.03 14.89 -10.47
N ASP A 50 -3.73 15.22 -11.73
CA ASP A 50 -4.50 14.87 -12.93
C ASP A 50 -3.99 13.62 -13.66
N ILE A 51 -3.23 12.76 -12.97
CA ILE A 51 -2.80 11.49 -13.56
C ILE A 51 -4.00 10.63 -13.95
N SER A 52 -3.87 9.90 -15.07
CA SER A 52 -4.94 8.99 -15.49
C SER A 52 -5.05 7.80 -14.53
N ASP A 53 -6.24 7.21 -14.44
CA ASP A 53 -6.46 5.99 -13.65
C ASP A 53 -5.54 4.85 -14.07
N ALA A 54 -5.24 4.76 -15.37
CA ALA A 54 -4.29 3.81 -15.94
C ALA A 54 -2.87 4.01 -15.38
N GLN A 55 -2.40 5.26 -15.35
CA GLN A 55 -1.08 5.62 -14.79
C GLN A 55 -1.04 5.37 -13.29
N LEU A 56 -2.09 5.76 -12.56
CA LEU A 56 -2.18 5.51 -11.12
C LEU A 56 -2.14 4.01 -10.80
N LYS A 57 -2.87 3.18 -11.56
CA LYS A 57 -2.85 1.72 -11.41
C LYS A 57 -1.45 1.14 -11.66
N TYR A 58 -0.79 1.58 -12.73
CA TYR A 58 0.57 1.14 -13.03
C TYR A 58 1.55 1.47 -11.90
N GLU A 59 1.52 2.71 -11.41
CA GLU A 59 2.41 3.17 -10.35
C GLU A 59 2.12 2.49 -9.00
N LEU A 60 0.86 2.16 -8.70
CA LEU A 60 0.50 1.35 -7.53
C LEU A 60 1.07 -0.07 -7.63
N ILE A 61 0.97 -0.71 -8.80
CA ILE A 61 1.56 -2.04 -9.02
C ILE A 61 3.08 -1.98 -8.85
N LYS A 62 3.71 -0.93 -9.38
CA LYS A 62 5.15 -0.71 -9.24
C LYS A 62 5.57 -0.53 -7.77
N GLU A 63 4.83 0.24 -6.97
CA GLU A 63 5.16 0.46 -5.56
C GLU A 63 4.97 -0.81 -4.71
N TYR A 64 3.99 -1.66 -5.02
CA TYR A 64 3.75 -2.89 -4.24
C TYR A 64 4.59 -4.08 -4.68
N TYR A 65 4.82 -4.26 -5.99
CA TYR A 65 5.37 -5.49 -6.54
C TYR A 65 6.62 -5.26 -7.40
N GLY A 66 7.07 -4.01 -7.59
CA GLY A 66 8.19 -3.70 -8.48
C GLY A 66 9.51 -4.34 -8.07
N ALA A 67 9.69 -4.70 -6.80
CA ALA A 67 10.86 -5.45 -6.31
C ALA A 67 10.77 -6.96 -6.56
N GLU A 68 9.57 -7.49 -6.78
CA GLU A 68 9.30 -8.93 -6.94
C GLU A 68 9.08 -9.31 -8.41
N LEU A 69 8.65 -8.37 -9.25
CA LEU A 69 8.35 -8.60 -10.65
C LEU A 69 9.57 -8.36 -11.53
N PRO A 70 9.89 -9.29 -12.47
CA PRO A 70 10.89 -9.05 -13.49
C PRO A 70 10.56 -7.80 -14.33
N GLU A 71 11.60 -7.10 -14.80
CA GLU A 71 11.44 -5.87 -15.60
C GLU A 71 10.55 -6.09 -16.83
N GLU A 72 10.64 -7.26 -17.47
CA GLU A 72 9.83 -7.66 -18.62
C GLU A 72 8.33 -7.66 -18.30
N GLN A 73 7.94 -8.20 -17.14
CA GLN A 73 6.54 -8.21 -16.71
C GLN A 73 6.05 -6.80 -16.36
N MET A 74 6.90 -5.99 -15.73
CA MET A 74 6.58 -4.58 -15.48
C MET A 74 6.41 -3.77 -16.77
N ALA A 75 7.22 -4.05 -17.80
CA ALA A 75 7.08 -3.44 -19.12
C ALA A 75 5.78 -3.86 -19.81
N GLU A 76 5.42 -5.15 -19.73
CA GLU A 76 4.16 -5.65 -20.27
C GLU A 76 2.95 -5.00 -19.60
N ILE A 77 2.94 -4.93 -18.26
CA ILE A 77 1.87 -4.28 -17.49
C ILE A 77 1.73 -2.81 -17.88
N LYS A 78 2.85 -2.08 -18.02
CA LYS A 78 2.84 -0.69 -18.48
C LYS A 78 2.16 -0.55 -19.84
N MET A 79 2.53 -1.43 -20.78
CA MET A 79 2.04 -1.40 -22.15
C MET A 79 0.56 -1.77 -22.26
N ARG A 80 0.04 -2.60 -21.35
CA ARG A 80 -1.39 -2.96 -21.29
C ARG A 80 -2.24 -1.86 -20.63
N LEU A 81 -1.71 -1.16 -19.63
CA LEU A 81 -2.47 -0.19 -18.85
C LEU A 81 -2.44 1.22 -19.44
N VAL A 82 -1.29 1.70 -19.91
CA VAL A 82 -1.04 3.13 -20.23
C VAL A 82 -1.06 3.40 -21.75
N LYS A 83 -1.82 2.61 -22.51
CA LYS A 83 -1.92 2.72 -23.97
C LYS A 83 -2.64 4.00 -24.42
#